data_AF-A0A7L2A8Y0-F1
#
_entry.id   AF-A0A7L2A8Y0-F1
#
_cell.length_a   1.000
_cell.length_b   1.000
_cell.length_c   1.000
_cell.angle_alpha   90.00
_cell.angle_beta   90.00
_cell.angle_gamma   90.00
#
_symmetry.space_group_name_H-M   'P 1'
#
loop_
_entity.id
_entity.type
_entity.pdbx_description
1 polymer ?
#
loop_
_entity_poly.entity_id
_entity_poly.type
_entity_poly.pdbx_seq_one_letter_code
_entity_poly.pdbx_strand_id
1 'polypeptide(L)'
;FNSLNHDMTLPEFKFIWYMEYSHRMWGRAVGLAYILPAAYFWRRGCLSRPLKGRVLALCGLVCFQGLLGWYMVKSGLEEKPDSYDIPRVSQYRLAAHLGSALVLYSASLWTGLSLLLPRHKLPETKQLLRLRQYAHGTTALIFLTALSGAFVAGLDAGLVYNSFPKMGERWIPDDLLAFTPVLRNVFENPTTVQFDHRIL
;
A
#
# COMPACT_ATOMS: atom_id res chain seq x y z
N PHE A 1 9.74 16.90 16.63
CA PHE A 1 9.35 18.23 17.12
C PHE A 1 10.40 19.31 16.84
N ASN A 2 11.70 18.98 16.72
CA ASN A 2 12.79 19.94 16.54
C ASN A 2 13.05 20.45 15.10
N SER A 3 12.07 20.47 14.19
CA SER A 3 12.40 20.99 12.84
C SER A 3 11.33 21.70 12.03
N LEU A 4 10.01 21.50 12.20
CA LEU A 4 9.02 22.18 11.33
C LEU A 4 7.72 22.67 12.01
N ASN A 5 7.28 22.07 13.11
CA ASN A 5 5.98 22.38 13.73
C ASN A 5 6.13 23.23 15.00
N HIS A 6 6.92 24.30 14.94
CA HIS A 6 7.11 25.20 16.10
C HIS A 6 5.81 25.95 16.45
N ASP A 7 4.93 26.18 15.46
CA ASP A 7 3.66 26.90 15.61
C ASP A 7 2.43 25.99 15.68
N MET A 8 2.59 24.66 15.85
CA MET A 8 1.46 23.74 15.90
C MET A 8 0.65 23.90 17.18
N THR A 9 -0.65 24.14 17.02
CA THR A 9 -1.57 24.26 18.16
C THR A 9 -1.79 22.91 18.85
N LEU A 10 -2.15 22.94 20.13
CA LEU A 10 -2.47 21.71 20.88
C LEU A 10 -3.57 20.85 20.23
N PRO A 11 -4.66 21.43 19.66
CA PRO A 11 -5.66 20.66 18.93
C PRO A 11 -5.10 19.93 17.70
N GLU A 12 -4.28 20.58 16.87
CA GLU A 12 -3.66 19.98 15.69
C GLU A 12 -2.74 18.82 16.07
N PHE A 13 -1.93 19.03 17.13
CA PHE A 13 -1.10 17.96 17.67
C PHE A 13 -1.94 16.74 18.08
N LYS A 14 -3.00 16.96 18.87
CA LYS A 14 -3.87 15.88 19.34
C LYS A 14 -4.48 15.12 18.18
N PHE A 15 -4.93 15.82 17.13
CA PHE A 15 -5.51 15.17 15.96
C PHE A 15 -4.51 14.21 15.29
N ILE A 16 -3.30 14.69 14.97
CA ILE A 16 -2.25 13.86 14.34
C ILE A 16 -1.89 12.69 15.27
N TRP A 17 -1.69 12.97 16.56
CA TRP A 17 -1.33 11.95 17.55
C TRP A 17 -2.39 10.86 17.67
N TYR A 18 -3.67 11.22 17.75
CA TYR A 18 -4.76 10.24 17.87
C TYR A 18 -4.89 9.38 16.61
N MET A 19 -4.72 9.97 15.42
CA MET A 19 -4.74 9.22 14.17
C MET A 19 -3.60 8.20 14.12
N GLU A 20 -2.37 8.61 14.43
CA GLU A 20 -1.23 7.70 14.48
C GLU A 20 -1.37 6.62 15.55
N TYR A 21 -1.78 7.00 16.77
CA TYR A 21 -1.98 6.08 17.87
C TYR A 21 -3.03 5.03 17.51
N SER A 22 -4.18 5.48 17.00
CA SER A 22 -5.29 4.59 16.61
C SER A 22 -4.87 3.64 15.50
N HIS A 23 -4.16 4.12 14.48
CA HIS A 23 -3.63 3.27 13.41
C HIS A 23 -2.66 2.21 13.94
N ARG A 24 -1.74 2.57 14.84
CA ARG A 24 -0.82 1.60 15.48
C ARG A 24 -1.55 0.60 16.37
N MET A 25 -2.59 1.01 17.09
CA MET A 25 -3.41 0.09 17.89
C MET A 25 -4.21 -0.86 17.00
N TRP A 26 -4.75 -0.35 15.90
CA TRP A 26 -5.46 -1.16 14.91
C TRP A 26 -4.55 -2.23 14.30
N GLY A 27 -3.32 -1.87 13.92
CA GLY A 27 -2.33 -2.83 13.43
C GLY A 27 -2.03 -3.96 14.42
N ARG A 28 -1.89 -3.64 15.72
CA ARG A 28 -1.71 -4.65 16.78
C ARG A 28 -2.94 -5.53 16.94
N ALA A 29 -4.14 -4.94 16.93
CA ALA A 29 -5.39 -5.67 17.03
C ALA A 29 -5.56 -6.67 15.87
N VAL A 30 -5.29 -6.24 14.63
CA VAL A 30 -5.27 -7.12 13.45
C VAL A 30 -4.24 -8.24 13.60
N GLY A 31 -3.03 -7.91 14.10
CA GLY A 31 -1.99 -8.89 14.38
C GLY A 31 -2.45 -9.98 15.35
N LEU A 32 -3.05 -9.58 16.48
CA LEU A 32 -3.60 -10.52 17.47
C LEU A 32 -4.77 -11.33 16.91
N ALA A 33 -5.69 -10.67 16.20
CA ALA A 33 -6.85 -11.31 15.57
C ALA A 33 -6.47 -12.34 14.51
N TYR A 34 -5.27 -12.23 13.92
CA TYR A 34 -4.76 -13.22 12.99
C TYR A 34 -3.95 -14.33 13.70
N ILE A 35 -2.99 -13.94 14.53
CA ILE A 35 -2.01 -14.86 15.13
C ILE A 35 -2.65 -15.75 16.20
N LEU A 36 -3.53 -15.22 17.06
CA LEU A 36 -4.12 -16.01 18.15
C LEU A 36 -5.02 -17.14 17.62
N PRO A 37 -5.99 -16.89 16.71
CA PRO A 37 -6.79 -17.97 16.14
C PRO A 37 -5.94 -18.94 15.33
N ALA A 38 -4.95 -18.45 14.56
CA ALA A 38 -4.03 -19.31 13.82
C ALA A 38 -3.31 -20.30 14.74
N ALA A 39 -2.73 -19.83 15.85
CA ALA A 39 -2.06 -20.67 16.84
C ALA A 39 -3.03 -21.67 17.50
N TYR A 40 -4.24 -21.22 17.85
CA TYR A 40 -5.27 -22.07 18.42
C TYR A 40 -5.69 -23.20 17.48
N PHE A 41 -6.08 -22.89 16.24
CA PHE A 41 -6.51 -23.89 15.25
C PHE A 41 -5.38 -24.83 14.83
N TRP A 42 -4.14 -24.33 14.82
CA TRP A 42 -2.97 -25.16 14.58
C TRP A 42 -2.77 -26.20 15.67
N ARG A 43 -2.80 -25.79 16.94
CA ARG A 43 -2.66 -26.68 18.10
C ARG A 43 -3.79 -27.70 18.19
N ARG A 44 -5.00 -27.32 17.80
CA ARG A 44 -6.17 -28.22 17.77
C ARG A 44 -6.18 -29.18 16.58
N GLY A 45 -5.25 -29.05 15.64
CA GLY A 45 -5.19 -29.92 14.45
C GLY A 45 -6.32 -29.68 13.45
N CYS A 46 -7.05 -28.55 13.54
CA CYS A 46 -8.20 -28.25 12.68
C CYS A 46 -7.81 -27.85 11.25
N LEU A 47 -6.53 -27.57 11.00
CA LEU A 47 -6.04 -27.08 9.71
C LEU A 47 -5.59 -28.22 8.80
N SER A 48 -6.14 -28.28 7.60
CA SER A 48 -5.66 -29.18 6.54
C SER A 48 -4.22 -28.82 6.13
N ARG A 49 -3.44 -29.78 5.60
CA ARG A 49 -2.06 -29.55 5.12
C ARG A 49 -1.90 -28.32 4.21
N PRO A 50 -2.74 -28.11 3.16
CA PRO A 50 -2.61 -26.92 2.32
C PRO A 50 -3.00 -25.63 3.06
N LEU A 51 -3.98 -25.68 3.98
CA LEU A 51 -4.38 -24.51 4.75
C LEU A 51 -3.31 -24.08 5.74
N LYS A 52 -2.55 -25.03 6.32
CA LYS A 52 -1.40 -24.74 7.19
C LYS A 52 -0.37 -23.85 6.49
N GLY A 53 0.01 -24.20 5.25
CA GLY A 53 0.95 -23.38 4.47
C GLY A 53 0.42 -21.96 4.21
N ARG A 54 -0.87 -21.83 3.86
CA ARG A 54 -1.51 -20.52 3.64
C ARG A 54 -1.56 -19.67 4.90
N VAL A 55 -2.00 -20.25 6.03
CA VAL A 55 -2.06 -19.56 7.32
C VAL A 55 -0.66 -19.11 7.74
N LEU A 56 0.36 -19.95 7.58
CA LEU A 56 1.75 -19.58 7.89
C LEU A 56 2.24 -18.41 7.03
N ALA A 57 1.98 -18.45 5.71
CA ALA A 57 2.34 -17.36 4.81
C ALA A 57 1.64 -16.04 5.18
N LEU A 58 0.35 -16.09 5.52
CA LEU A 58 -0.42 -14.91 5.92
C LEU A 58 0.03 -14.37 7.28
N CYS A 59 0.33 -15.23 8.26
CA CYS A 59 0.97 -14.82 9.51
C CYS A 59 2.32 -14.14 9.25
N GLY A 60 3.13 -14.69 8.35
CA GLY A 60 4.39 -14.07 7.91
C GLY A 60 4.19 -12.68 7.31
N LEU A 61 3.18 -12.52 6.44
CA LEU A 61 2.82 -11.22 5.87
C LEU A 61 2.31 -10.21 6.91
N VAL A 62 1.55 -10.64 7.92
CA VAL A 62 1.13 -9.78 9.05
C VAL A 62 2.34 -9.27 9.83
N CYS A 63 3.28 -10.16 10.17
CA CYS A 63 4.52 -9.76 10.86
C CYS A 63 5.37 -8.83 9.99
N PHE A 64 5.51 -9.15 8.70
CA PHE A 64 6.22 -8.31 7.74
C PHE A 64 5.59 -6.92 7.61
N GLN A 65 4.26 -6.83 7.59
CA GLN A 65 3.53 -5.56 7.58
C GLN A 65 3.85 -4.70 8.81
N GLY A 66 3.86 -5.29 10.00
CA GLY A 66 4.25 -4.59 11.22
C GLY A 66 5.71 -4.11 11.19
N LEU A 67 6.64 -4.94 10.71
CA LEU A 67 8.05 -4.59 10.54
C LEU A 67 8.25 -3.46 9.53
N LEU A 68 7.56 -3.54 8.39
CA LEU A 68 7.64 -2.53 7.33
C LEU A 68 7.06 -1.19 7.79
N GLY A 69 5.93 -1.19 8.51
CA GLY A 69 5.34 0.01 9.10
C GLY A 69 6.25 0.63 10.17
N TRP A 70 6.90 -0.17 11.00
CA TRP A 70 7.92 0.32 11.93
C TRP A 70 9.12 0.94 11.19
N TYR A 71 9.63 0.26 10.16
CA TYR A 71 10.75 0.74 9.35
C TYR A 71 10.43 2.07 8.66
N MET A 72 9.22 2.22 8.10
CA MET A 72 8.74 3.48 7.52
C MET A 72 8.84 4.65 8.49
N VAL A 73 8.33 4.47 9.71
CA VAL A 73 8.34 5.53 10.73
C VAL A 73 9.76 5.82 11.19
N LYS A 74 10.53 4.79 11.56
CA LYS A 74 11.90 4.98 12.07
C LYS A 74 12.75 5.76 11.07
N SER A 75 12.72 5.34 9.81
CA SER A 75 13.56 5.92 8.76
C SER A 75 13.09 7.26 8.22
N GLY A 76 11.83 7.65 8.49
CA GLY A 76 11.36 9.01 8.24
C GLY A 76 11.81 10.00 9.32
N LEU A 77 12.26 9.51 10.47
CA LEU A 77 12.71 10.30 11.62
C LEU A 77 14.25 10.40 11.73
N GLU A 78 14.99 9.70 10.87
CA GLU A 78 16.45 9.79 10.83
C GLU A 78 16.88 11.14 10.23
N GLU A 79 17.56 11.96 11.03
CA GLU A 79 18.14 13.24 10.60
C GLU A 79 19.24 12.98 9.57
N LYS A 80 19.14 13.62 8.40
CA LYS A 80 20.23 13.60 7.42
C LYS A 80 21.19 14.74 7.76
N PRO A 81 22.47 14.45 8.06
CA PRO A 81 23.45 15.47 8.50
C PRO A 81 23.62 16.62 7.50
N ASP A 82 23.38 16.35 6.21
CA ASP A 82 23.68 17.26 5.10
C ASP A 82 22.42 17.80 4.39
N SER A 83 21.22 17.60 4.95
CA SER A 83 19.98 18.04 4.32
C SER A 83 18.95 18.52 5.36
N TYR A 84 18.50 19.77 5.21
CA TYR A 84 17.31 20.33 5.88
C TYR A 84 16.00 19.74 5.31
N ASP A 85 16.05 18.49 4.82
CA ASP A 85 14.88 17.79 4.29
C ASP A 85 13.86 17.56 5.41
N ILE A 86 12.61 17.87 5.09
CA ILE A 86 11.45 17.56 5.93
C ILE A 86 11.47 16.07 6.29
N PRO A 87 11.37 15.69 7.58
CA PRO A 87 11.23 14.30 7.99
C PRO A 87 10.00 13.68 7.31
N ARG A 88 10.23 12.87 6.26
CA ARG A 88 9.15 12.27 5.46
C ARG A 88 9.46 10.82 5.15
N VAL A 89 8.40 10.02 5.12
CA VAL A 89 8.50 8.62 4.70
C VAL A 89 8.74 8.59 3.20
N SER A 90 9.78 7.89 2.75
CA SER A 90 10.03 7.70 1.31
C SER A 90 8.81 7.08 0.63
N GLN A 91 8.46 7.60 -0.54
CA GLN A 91 7.42 7.10 -1.44
C GLN A 91 7.57 5.60 -1.74
N TYR A 92 8.81 5.11 -1.85
CA TYR A 92 9.09 3.69 -2.06
C TYR A 92 8.62 2.84 -0.87
N ARG A 93 8.85 3.31 0.36
CA ARG A 93 8.43 2.59 1.57
C ARG A 93 6.93 2.65 1.74
N LEU A 94 6.31 3.80 1.44
CA LEU A 94 4.86 3.98 1.44
C LEU A 94 4.17 3.04 0.43
N ALA A 95 4.66 3.01 -0.81
CA ALA A 95 4.15 2.12 -1.85
C ALA A 95 4.33 0.64 -1.48
N ALA A 96 5.50 0.26 -0.94
CA ALA A 96 5.74 -1.11 -0.49
C ALA A 96 4.78 -1.54 0.63
N HIS A 97 4.50 -0.64 1.58
CA HIS A 97 3.60 -0.93 2.70
C HIS A 97 2.15 -1.04 2.26
N LEU A 98 1.66 -0.10 1.44
CA LEU A 98 0.32 -0.18 0.87
C LEU A 98 0.17 -1.44 -0.01
N GLY A 99 1.13 -1.70 -0.89
CA GLY A 99 1.10 -2.85 -1.79
C GLY A 99 1.05 -4.18 -1.06
N SER A 100 1.91 -4.37 -0.06
CA SER A 100 1.89 -5.60 0.74
C SER A 100 0.68 -5.70 1.66
N ALA A 101 0.09 -4.58 2.11
CA ALA A 101 -1.19 -4.57 2.83
C ALA A 101 -2.35 -5.02 1.93
N LEU A 102 -2.40 -4.55 0.68
CA LEU A 102 -3.40 -4.97 -0.31
C LEU A 102 -3.27 -6.46 -0.66
N VAL A 103 -2.04 -6.96 -0.81
CA VAL A 103 -1.78 -8.40 -1.00
C VAL A 103 -2.27 -9.21 0.20
N LEU A 104 -1.93 -8.78 1.43
CA LEU A 104 -2.36 -9.45 2.65
C LEU A 104 -3.89 -9.47 2.77
N TYR A 105 -4.54 -8.33 2.54
CA TYR A 105 -6.00 -8.21 2.58
C TYR A 105 -6.65 -9.12 1.54
N SER A 106 -6.22 -9.03 0.28
CA SER A 106 -6.80 -9.81 -0.82
C SER A 106 -6.59 -11.31 -0.61
N ALA A 107 -5.41 -11.73 -0.17
CA ALA A 107 -5.11 -13.13 0.11
C ALA A 107 -5.89 -13.67 1.31
N SER A 108 -6.10 -12.85 2.34
CA SER A 108 -6.93 -13.20 3.51
C SER A 108 -8.39 -13.34 3.11
N LEU A 109 -8.93 -12.37 2.37
CA LEU A 109 -10.30 -12.39 1.86
C LEU A 109 -10.52 -13.60 0.95
N TRP A 110 -9.62 -13.83 -0.02
CA TRP A 110 -9.66 -15.00 -0.88
C TRP A 110 -9.63 -16.31 -0.10
N THR A 111 -8.78 -16.40 0.93
CA THR A 111 -8.71 -17.59 1.79
C THR A 111 -10.04 -17.80 2.54
N GLY A 112 -10.60 -16.75 3.14
CA GLY A 112 -11.89 -16.81 3.83
C GLY A 112 -13.02 -17.24 2.90
N LEU A 113 -13.14 -16.61 1.73
CA LEU A 113 -14.14 -16.98 0.72
C LEU A 113 -13.97 -18.42 0.24
N SER A 114 -12.73 -18.89 0.08
CA SER A 114 -12.47 -20.27 -0.35
C SER A 114 -12.84 -21.34 0.68
N LEU A 115 -12.99 -20.95 1.95
CA LEU A 115 -13.43 -21.81 3.06
C LEU A 115 -14.94 -21.72 3.28
N LEU A 116 -15.54 -20.54 3.08
CA LEU A 116 -16.96 -20.28 3.32
C LEU A 116 -17.84 -20.65 2.13
N LEU A 117 -17.33 -20.53 0.90
CA LEU A 117 -18.12 -20.76 -0.31
C LEU A 117 -17.84 -22.15 -0.90
N PRO A 118 -18.89 -22.89 -1.30
CA PRO A 118 -18.75 -24.17 -1.96
C PRO A 118 -18.05 -24.01 -3.33
N ARG A 119 -17.10 -24.91 -3.60
CA ARG A 119 -16.42 -24.97 -4.91
C ARG A 119 -17.32 -25.59 -5.95
N HIS A 120 -17.86 -24.77 -6.83
CA HIS A 120 -18.57 -25.22 -8.03
C HIS A 120 -17.57 -25.46 -9.16
N LYS A 121 -17.54 -26.68 -9.70
CA LYS A 121 -16.76 -26.99 -10.91
C LYS A 121 -17.54 -26.49 -12.12
N LEU A 122 -17.09 -25.41 -12.70
CA LEU A 122 -17.63 -24.91 -13.97
C LEU A 122 -16.93 -25.62 -15.14
N PRO A 123 -17.64 -25.90 -16.25
CA PRO A 123 -17.01 -26.41 -17.46
C PRO A 123 -16.01 -25.39 -18.02
N GLU A 124 -14.84 -25.88 -18.43
CA GLU A 124 -13.76 -25.05 -18.99
C GLU A 124 -14.10 -24.66 -20.45
N THR A 125 -14.89 -23.60 -20.60
CA THR A 125 -15.24 -23.03 -21.89
C THR A 125 -14.27 -21.91 -22.30
N LYS A 126 -14.16 -21.63 -23.61
CA LYS A 126 -13.34 -20.51 -24.10
C LYS A 126 -13.82 -19.16 -23.54
N GLN A 127 -15.11 -18.98 -23.30
CA GLN A 127 -15.66 -17.77 -22.67
C GLN A 127 -15.20 -17.65 -21.21
N LEU A 128 -15.23 -18.74 -20.45
CA LEU A 128 -14.80 -18.74 -19.05
C LEU A 128 -13.30 -18.42 -18.93
N LEU A 129 -12.47 -18.95 -19.83
CA LEU A 129 -11.04 -18.62 -19.88
C LEU A 129 -10.81 -17.12 -20.14
N ARG A 130 -11.52 -16.52 -21.11
CA ARG A 130 -11.43 -15.07 -21.37
C ARG A 130 -11.90 -14.24 -20.17
N LEU A 131 -12.99 -14.65 -19.51
CA LEU A 131 -13.48 -13.98 -18.32
C LEU A 131 -12.43 -13.99 -17.20
N ARG A 132 -11.76 -15.12 -16.95
CA ARG A 132 -10.67 -15.21 -15.97
C ARG A 132 -9.50 -14.31 -16.35
N GLN A 133 -9.12 -14.26 -17.63
CA GLN A 133 -8.06 -13.35 -18.11
C GLN A 133 -8.41 -11.89 -17.85
N TYR A 134 -9.63 -11.45 -18.19
CA TYR A 134 -10.06 -10.09 -17.91
C TYR A 134 -10.14 -9.80 -16.42
N ALA A 135 -10.65 -10.74 -15.61
CA ALA A 135 -10.70 -10.57 -14.15
C ALA A 135 -9.29 -10.40 -13.54
N HIS A 136 -8.32 -11.22 -13.97
CA HIS A 136 -6.93 -11.08 -13.54
C HIS A 136 -6.29 -9.79 -14.06
N GLY A 137 -6.56 -9.40 -15.31
CA GLY A 137 -6.09 -8.15 -15.90
C GLY A 137 -6.60 -6.91 -15.16
N THR A 138 -7.90 -6.85 -14.88
CA THR A 138 -8.50 -5.76 -14.10
C THR A 138 -7.98 -5.74 -12.66
N THR A 139 -7.78 -6.91 -12.04
CA THR A 139 -7.19 -6.99 -10.69
C THR A 139 -5.77 -6.42 -10.68
N ALA A 140 -4.96 -6.76 -11.70
CA ALA A 140 -3.61 -6.24 -11.85
C ALA A 140 -3.62 -4.72 -12.08
N LEU A 141 -4.52 -4.21 -12.92
CA LEU A 141 -4.66 -2.78 -13.18
C LEU A 141 -5.03 -2.02 -11.90
N ILE A 142 -6.04 -2.47 -11.15
CA ILE A 142 -6.42 -1.86 -9.86
C ILE A 142 -5.24 -1.83 -8.89
N PHE A 143 -4.49 -2.92 -8.80
CA PHE A 143 -3.31 -2.99 -7.93
C PHE A 143 -2.22 -1.99 -8.37
N LEU A 144 -1.97 -1.88 -9.67
CA LEU A 144 -1.00 -0.93 -10.23
C LEU A 144 -1.44 0.53 -10.01
N THR A 145 -2.71 0.85 -10.24
CA THR A 145 -3.26 2.19 -10.00
C THR A 145 -3.15 2.57 -8.52
N ALA A 146 -3.46 1.64 -7.61
CA ALA A 146 -3.32 1.86 -6.17
C ALA A 146 -1.85 2.09 -5.75
N LEU A 147 -0.91 1.32 -6.32
CA LEU A 147 0.52 1.53 -6.09
C LEU A 147 0.99 2.89 -6.62
N SER A 148 0.57 3.26 -7.83
CA SER A 148 0.88 4.56 -8.44
C SER A 148 0.37 5.71 -7.55
N GLY A 149 -0.83 5.58 -6.98
CA GLY A 149 -1.37 6.54 -6.01
C GLY A 149 -0.52 6.68 -4.73
N ALA A 150 0.14 5.62 -4.28
CA ALA A 150 1.07 5.70 -3.15
C ALA A 150 2.34 6.50 -3.48
N PHE A 151 2.82 6.44 -4.73
CA PHE A 151 3.90 7.32 -5.18
C PHE A 151 3.44 8.77 -5.24
N VAL A 152 2.23 9.04 -5.73
CA VAL A 152 1.63 10.40 -5.73
C VAL A 152 1.58 10.96 -4.32
N ALA A 153 1.06 10.17 -3.36
CA ALA A 153 0.98 10.59 -1.96
C ALA A 153 2.36 10.78 -1.32
N GLY A 154 3.31 9.88 -1.58
CA GLY A 154 4.65 9.95 -0.98
C GLY A 154 5.54 11.08 -1.52
N LEU A 155 5.23 11.60 -2.71
CA LEU A 155 5.89 12.76 -3.32
C LEU A 155 5.14 14.07 -3.10
N ASP A 156 4.00 14.05 -2.40
CA ASP A 156 3.04 15.17 -2.33
C ASP A 156 2.61 15.68 -3.72
N ALA A 157 2.67 14.80 -4.73
CA ALA A 157 2.43 15.13 -6.12
C ALA A 157 0.95 15.44 -6.42
N GLY A 158 0.05 15.17 -5.48
CA GLY A 158 -1.37 15.47 -5.60
C GLY A 158 -1.67 16.96 -5.80
N LEU A 159 -0.77 17.84 -5.35
CA LEU A 159 -0.94 19.30 -5.40
C LEU A 159 -0.22 19.97 -6.58
N VAL A 160 0.51 19.21 -7.42
CA VAL A 160 1.34 19.76 -8.51
C VAL A 160 0.45 20.37 -9.59
N TYR A 161 -0.48 19.58 -10.15
CA TYR A 161 -1.52 20.08 -11.04
C TYR A 161 -2.90 19.88 -10.43
N ASN A 162 -3.67 20.95 -10.27
CA ASN A 162 -4.98 20.90 -9.61
C ASN A 162 -6.18 20.96 -10.58
N SER A 163 -5.92 20.94 -11.90
CA SER A 163 -6.93 20.82 -12.94
C SER A 163 -7.09 19.36 -13.40
N PHE A 164 -8.23 19.02 -14.00
CA PHE A 164 -8.48 17.73 -14.66
C PHE A 164 -9.48 17.94 -15.82
N PRO A 165 -9.36 17.24 -16.97
CA PRO A 165 -8.37 16.20 -17.29
C PRO A 165 -7.00 16.75 -17.71
N LYS A 166 -6.89 18.05 -18.02
CA LYS A 166 -5.62 18.71 -18.30
C LYS A 166 -4.77 18.89 -17.05
N MET A 167 -3.46 18.99 -17.22
CA MET A 167 -2.48 19.37 -16.22
C MET A 167 -2.06 20.83 -16.46
N GLY A 168 -2.78 21.76 -15.83
CA GLY A 168 -2.74 23.18 -16.15
C GLY A 168 -3.39 23.44 -17.51
N GLU A 169 -2.74 24.22 -18.35
CA GLU A 169 -3.22 24.52 -19.70
C GLU A 169 -2.99 23.38 -20.71
N ARG A 170 -2.18 22.38 -20.35
CA ARG A 170 -1.69 21.32 -21.26
C ARG A 170 -2.26 19.96 -20.91
N TRP A 171 -2.36 19.08 -21.91
CA TRP A 171 -2.68 17.67 -21.70
C TRP A 171 -1.47 16.84 -21.25
N ILE A 172 -0.29 17.19 -21.77
CA ILE A 172 0.98 16.55 -21.46
C ILE A 172 1.94 17.66 -21.00
N PRO A 173 2.41 17.64 -19.75
CA PRO A 173 3.43 18.58 -19.25
C PRO A 173 4.79 18.39 -19.94
N ASP A 174 5.60 19.46 -20.02
CA ASP A 174 6.92 19.43 -20.67
C ASP A 174 8.00 18.81 -19.79
N ASP A 175 7.78 18.78 -18.48
CA ASP A 175 8.73 18.37 -17.45
C ASP A 175 8.66 16.89 -17.11
N LEU A 176 7.90 16.08 -17.86
CA LEU A 176 7.75 14.64 -17.62
C LEU A 176 9.07 13.84 -17.67
N LEU A 177 10.08 14.35 -18.37
CA LEU A 177 11.39 13.71 -18.53
C LEU A 177 12.53 14.56 -17.95
N ALA A 178 12.23 15.47 -17.03
CA ALA A 178 13.20 16.41 -16.47
C ALA A 178 14.37 15.73 -15.74
N PHE A 179 14.18 14.54 -15.17
CA PHE A 179 15.20 13.84 -14.38
C PHE A 179 16.04 12.88 -15.22
N THR A 180 17.32 12.76 -14.89
CA THR A 180 18.26 11.79 -15.48
C THR A 180 18.75 10.80 -14.42
N PRO A 181 18.80 9.48 -14.71
CA PRO A 181 18.30 8.80 -15.90
C PRO A 181 16.77 8.85 -16.02
N VAL A 182 16.26 8.64 -17.23
CA VAL A 182 14.82 8.71 -17.58
C VAL A 182 13.93 7.92 -16.61
N LEU A 183 14.40 6.75 -16.15
CA LEU A 183 13.66 5.89 -15.22
C LEU A 183 13.31 6.57 -13.88
N ARG A 184 14.10 7.55 -13.43
CA ARG A 184 13.81 8.30 -12.21
C ARG A 184 12.52 9.10 -12.31
N ASN A 185 12.12 9.52 -13.51
CA ASN A 185 10.89 10.29 -13.66
C ASN A 185 9.66 9.48 -13.24
N VAL A 186 9.63 8.18 -13.56
CA VAL A 186 8.51 7.28 -13.25
C VAL A 186 8.28 7.11 -11.74
N PHE A 187 9.30 7.34 -10.90
CA PHE A 187 9.21 7.07 -9.45
C PHE A 187 9.52 8.27 -8.55
N GLU A 188 10.11 9.34 -9.10
CA GLU A 188 10.64 10.45 -8.31
C GLU A 188 10.26 11.83 -8.87
N ASN A 189 9.82 11.93 -10.12
CA ASN A 189 9.34 13.20 -10.68
C ASN A 189 7.85 13.37 -10.34
N PRO A 190 7.48 14.35 -9.48
CA PRO A 190 6.09 14.52 -9.06
C PRO A 190 5.11 14.71 -10.22
N THR A 191 5.50 15.44 -11.27
CA THR A 191 4.66 15.65 -12.45
C THR A 191 4.41 14.34 -13.19
N THR A 192 5.44 13.54 -13.43
CA THR A 192 5.34 12.26 -14.12
C THR A 192 4.53 11.26 -13.31
N VAL A 193 4.79 11.14 -12.01
CA VAL A 193 4.03 10.24 -11.13
C VAL A 193 2.55 10.64 -11.09
N GLN A 194 2.23 11.94 -11.04
CA GLN A 194 0.83 12.40 -11.07
C GLN A 194 0.18 12.12 -12.44
N PHE A 195 0.90 12.34 -13.54
CA PHE A 195 0.41 12.04 -14.90
C PHE A 195 0.14 10.54 -15.09
N ASP A 196 1.10 9.69 -14.74
CA ASP A 196 0.98 8.24 -14.83
C ASP A 196 -0.23 7.73 -14.04
N HIS A 197 -0.40 8.21 -12.80
CA HIS A 197 -1.55 7.83 -11.96
C HIS A 197 -2.90 8.23 -12.56
N ARG A 198 -2.98 9.37 -13.25
CA ARG A 198 -4.24 9.85 -13.85
C ARG A 198 -4.66 9.08 -15.09
N ILE A 199 -3.71 8.45 -15.77
CA ILE A 199 -3.96 7.72 -17.02
C ILE A 199 -4.24 6.22 -16.76
N LEU A 200 -3.69 5.67 -15.68
CA LEU A 200 -3.91 4.29 -15.23
C LEU A 200 -5.33 4.05 -14.69
#